data_AF-A0A139NE58-F1
#
_entry.id   AF-A0A139NE58-F1
#
_cell.length_a   1.000
_cell.length_b   1.000
_cell.length_c   1.000
_cell.angle_alpha   90.00
_cell.angle_beta   90.00
_cell.angle_gamma   90.00
#
_symmetry.space_group_name_H-M   'P 1'
#
loop_
_entity.id
_entity.type
_entity.pdbx_description
1 polymer ?
#
loop_
_entity_poly.entity_id
_entity_poly.type
_entity_poly.pdbx_seq_one_letter_code
_entity_poly.pdbx_strand_id
1 'polypeptide(L)'
;MSEIKFYAEISPNKVTADKENYPRYEELARKIATLRNQRIESSKAQIKGVSSDSVNVETVYHVLMPTPKGEKPKIFVGETSYLPVDIDNLVIEGSTTKNNPTNFRFTDGQHHYKYTAADSQLHMTFNNKDIVVDTWDVHYIEDPFSLFENLHLLTAEKEQSDVLETVSWVITDKHGNVEENSGFNAFNGGSKLAKKDRLPRIIKLQEKFKDSLAPEELAFVTFSLEEILLKKWTSKAEKAQMKATREDLIHFVHKTGNAKLAKEIEQLVYRPVSEVYIPLPDSKNFHDQRADFFGPGFGSFEPGTKKLALSKEERTFKLRFLSSGDVINAYINQEAGKAIQSTDKQEILGNWILRGVFQLKEREVLTGLRLNELEINGIRLTKFTNGEIGIEFIWMDTENPPSDAIGWVAK
;
A
#
# COMPACT_ATOMS: atom_id res chain seq x y z
N MET A 1 4.81 -17.71 18.19
CA MET A 1 4.57 -17.31 19.61
C MET A 1 4.40 -18.50 20.55
N SER A 2 3.58 -19.51 20.22
CA SER A 2 3.40 -20.73 21.03
C SER A 2 4.73 -21.44 21.32
N GLU A 3 5.58 -21.59 20.29
CA GLU A 3 6.89 -22.22 20.47
C GLU A 3 7.79 -21.46 21.44
N ILE A 4 7.82 -20.12 21.37
CA ILE A 4 8.63 -19.30 22.29
C ILE A 4 8.28 -19.60 23.75
N LYS A 5 6.98 -19.71 24.04
CA LYS A 5 6.49 -20.06 25.38
C LYS A 5 6.93 -21.46 25.78
N PHE A 6 6.76 -22.45 24.90
CA PHE A 6 7.16 -23.83 25.16
C PHE A 6 8.64 -23.95 25.53
N TYR A 7 9.55 -23.37 24.74
CA TYR A 7 10.99 -23.43 25.02
C TYR A 7 11.39 -22.67 26.30
N ALA A 8 10.65 -21.62 26.67
CA ALA A 8 10.87 -20.92 27.92
C ALA A 8 10.40 -21.72 29.15
N GLU A 9 9.30 -22.47 29.02
CA GLU A 9 8.73 -23.31 30.08
C GLU A 9 9.64 -24.50 30.42
N ILE A 10 10.15 -25.20 29.41
CA ILE A 10 11.04 -26.36 29.61
C ILE A 10 12.47 -25.98 30.01
N SER A 11 12.84 -24.71 29.87
CA SER A 11 14.16 -24.21 30.21
C SER A 11 14.31 -23.95 31.72
N PRO A 12 15.45 -24.30 32.34
CA PRO A 12 15.63 -24.14 33.78
C PRO A 12 15.68 -22.68 34.21
N ASN A 13 16.31 -21.81 33.42
CA ASN A 13 16.48 -20.38 33.72
C ASN A 13 16.34 -19.52 32.46
N LYS A 14 16.32 -18.18 32.64
CA LYS A 14 16.17 -17.21 31.55
C LYS A 14 17.28 -17.33 30.50
N VAL A 15 18.53 -17.50 30.93
CA VAL A 15 19.69 -17.55 30.01
C VAL A 15 19.56 -18.74 29.06
N THR A 16 19.22 -19.92 29.58
CA THR A 16 18.95 -21.09 28.74
C THR A 16 17.73 -20.87 27.85
N ALA A 17 16.63 -20.33 28.40
CA ALA A 17 15.42 -20.03 27.63
C ALA A 17 15.67 -19.09 26.45
N ASP A 18 16.48 -18.06 26.66
CA ASP A 18 16.82 -17.09 25.62
C ASP A 18 17.74 -17.70 24.56
N LYS A 19 18.69 -18.54 24.97
CA LYS A 19 19.56 -19.26 24.03
C LYS A 19 18.77 -20.18 23.11
N GLU A 20 17.85 -20.97 23.66
CA GLU A 20 17.00 -21.88 22.88
C GLU A 20 16.01 -21.13 21.97
N ASN A 21 15.55 -19.96 22.41
CA ASN A 21 14.62 -19.12 21.64
C ASN A 21 15.29 -18.15 20.67
N TYR A 22 16.62 -17.99 20.71
CA TYR A 22 17.37 -17.08 19.85
C TYR A 22 16.90 -17.10 18.38
N PRO A 23 16.83 -18.25 17.67
CA PRO A 23 16.42 -18.26 16.26
C PRO A 23 14.98 -17.76 16.05
N ARG A 24 14.08 -17.98 17.01
CA ARG A 24 12.68 -17.54 16.94
C ARG A 24 12.54 -16.04 17.17
N TYR A 25 13.33 -15.51 18.11
CA TYR A 25 13.43 -14.07 18.31
C TYR A 25 14.04 -13.40 17.09
N GLU A 26 15.07 -13.99 16.49
CA GLU A 26 15.71 -13.46 15.27
C GLU A 26 14.73 -13.40 14.10
N GLU A 27 14.04 -14.50 13.79
CA GLU A 27 13.03 -14.54 12.73
C GLU A 27 11.95 -13.46 12.94
N LEU A 28 11.45 -13.35 14.17
CA LEU A 28 10.43 -12.38 14.53
C LEU A 28 10.95 -10.92 14.45
N ALA A 29 12.17 -10.65 14.95
CA ALA A 29 12.80 -9.34 14.86
C ALA A 29 13.00 -8.92 13.40
N ARG A 30 13.50 -9.82 12.54
CA ARG A 30 13.66 -9.59 11.10
C ARG A 30 12.32 -9.27 10.44
N LYS A 31 11.25 -10.00 10.78
CA LYS A 31 9.90 -9.74 10.25
C LYS A 31 9.38 -8.38 10.70
N ILE A 32 9.47 -8.05 11.99
CA ILE A 32 9.01 -6.77 12.54
C ILE A 32 9.79 -5.61 11.90
N ALA A 33 11.12 -5.73 11.83
CA ALA A 33 12.00 -4.73 11.22
C ALA A 33 11.66 -4.52 9.74
N THR A 34 11.41 -5.60 8.99
CA THR A 34 10.99 -5.53 7.58
C THR A 34 9.67 -4.78 7.43
N LEU A 35 8.66 -5.12 8.24
CA LEU A 35 7.34 -4.46 8.21
C LEU A 35 7.43 -2.98 8.57
N ARG A 36 8.19 -2.63 9.63
CA ARG A 36 8.45 -1.24 10.00
C ARG A 36 9.10 -0.49 8.84
N ASN A 37 10.18 -1.02 8.28
CA ASN A 37 10.91 -0.36 7.21
C ASN A 37 10.03 -0.14 5.97
N GLN A 38 9.19 -1.11 5.62
CA GLN A 38 8.23 -0.95 4.51
C GLN A 38 7.21 0.15 4.76
N ARG A 39 6.71 0.32 6.00
CA ARG A 39 5.83 1.45 6.36
C ARG A 39 6.55 2.79 6.21
N ILE A 40 7.80 2.87 6.66
CA ILE A 40 8.63 4.08 6.51
C ILE A 40 8.78 4.43 5.02
N GLU A 41 9.15 3.46 4.19
CA GLU A 41 9.36 3.68 2.76
C GLU A 41 8.05 3.99 2.02
N SER A 42 6.92 3.39 2.42
CA SER A 42 5.59 3.76 1.91
C SER A 42 5.24 5.21 2.24
N SER A 43 5.46 5.65 3.48
CA SER A 43 5.22 7.03 3.90
C SER A 43 6.09 8.02 3.13
N LYS A 44 7.40 7.73 3.00
CA LYS A 44 8.32 8.54 2.17
C LYS A 44 7.87 8.60 0.72
N ALA A 45 7.42 7.49 0.14
CA ALA A 45 6.93 7.46 -1.24
C ALA A 45 5.69 8.34 -1.43
N GLN A 46 4.78 8.37 -0.45
CA GLN A 46 3.61 9.25 -0.49
C GLN A 46 4.00 10.73 -0.46
N ILE A 47 4.96 11.12 0.40
CA ILE A 47 5.48 12.50 0.47
C ILE A 47 6.25 12.87 -0.80
N LYS A 48 7.05 11.95 -1.34
CA LYS A 48 7.83 12.15 -2.56
C LYS A 48 6.95 12.35 -3.80
N GLY A 49 5.79 11.68 -3.82
CA GLY A 49 4.85 11.75 -4.93
C GLY A 49 5.33 11.06 -6.22
N VAL A 50 4.73 11.46 -7.34
CA VAL A 50 4.93 10.87 -8.67
C VAL A 50 5.98 11.61 -9.51
N SER A 51 6.38 12.83 -9.14
CA SER A 51 7.09 13.73 -10.06
C SER A 51 8.59 13.88 -9.82
N SER A 52 9.26 13.16 -8.92
CA SER A 52 10.69 13.43 -8.70
C SER A 52 11.50 12.29 -8.12
N ASP A 53 12.51 11.82 -8.86
CA ASP A 53 13.63 11.05 -8.30
C ASP A 53 14.61 11.93 -7.49
N SER A 54 14.49 13.26 -7.58
CA SER A 54 15.40 14.25 -6.99
C SER A 54 14.95 14.83 -5.64
N VAL A 55 13.75 14.49 -5.15
CA VAL A 55 13.30 14.98 -3.83
C VAL A 55 13.89 14.07 -2.75
N ASN A 56 14.81 14.63 -1.95
CA ASN A 56 15.30 13.98 -0.75
C ASN A 56 14.29 14.22 0.38
N VAL A 57 13.59 13.16 0.79
CA VAL A 57 12.64 13.23 1.91
C VAL A 57 13.42 13.02 3.20
N GLU A 58 13.60 14.11 3.95
CA GLU A 58 14.15 14.04 5.30
C GLU A 58 13.06 13.59 6.29
N THR A 59 13.38 12.60 7.11
CA THR A 59 12.46 12.06 8.11
C THR A 59 13.13 12.09 9.48
N VAL A 60 12.49 12.78 10.43
CA VAL A 60 12.98 12.94 11.81
C VAL A 60 11.88 12.61 12.80
N TYR A 61 12.27 12.05 13.94
CA TYR A 61 11.42 12.00 15.13
C TYR A 61 11.47 13.35 15.82
N HIS A 62 10.33 14.01 15.98
CA HIS A 62 10.16 15.11 16.93
C HIS A 62 9.60 14.56 18.23
N VAL A 63 10.36 14.67 19.32
CA VAL A 63 10.01 14.13 20.63
C VAL A 63 9.83 15.26 21.63
N LEU A 64 8.67 15.34 22.26
CA LEU A 64 8.40 16.29 23.34
C LEU A 64 8.61 15.60 24.69
N MET A 65 9.56 16.10 25.46
CA MET A 65 9.98 15.50 26.73
C MET A 65 9.72 16.48 27.87
N PRO A 66 8.69 16.25 28.71
CA PRO A 66 8.39 17.13 29.83
C PRO A 66 9.43 16.97 30.94
N THR A 67 9.65 18.03 31.72
CA THR A 67 10.48 17.99 32.93
C THR A 67 9.90 17.04 33.99
N PRO A 68 10.76 16.39 34.79
CA PRO A 68 10.33 15.58 35.94
C PRO A 68 9.47 16.37 36.95
N LYS A 69 8.67 15.62 37.72
CA LYS A 69 7.86 16.20 38.79
C LYS A 69 8.74 16.88 39.84
N GLY A 70 8.42 18.13 40.16
CA GLY A 70 9.14 18.94 41.16
C GLY A 70 10.15 19.93 40.58
N GLU A 71 10.41 19.88 39.27
CA GLU A 71 11.20 20.89 38.56
C GLU A 71 10.31 22.00 37.97
N LYS A 72 10.91 23.12 37.60
CA LYS A 72 10.18 24.18 36.87
C LYS A 72 9.64 23.57 35.57
N PRO A 73 8.32 23.67 35.29
CA PRO A 73 7.72 23.04 34.12
C PRO A 73 8.34 23.53 32.81
N LYS A 74 8.93 22.60 32.06
CA LYS A 74 9.43 22.84 30.71
C LYS A 74 9.14 21.64 29.81
N ILE A 75 9.12 21.88 28.50
CA ILE A 75 9.15 20.84 27.47
C ILE A 75 10.49 20.96 26.75
N PHE A 76 11.28 19.89 26.77
CA PHE A 76 12.42 19.75 25.90
C PHE A 76 11.96 19.21 24.55
N VAL A 77 12.32 19.90 23.48
CA VAL A 77 12.05 19.45 22.11
C VAL A 77 13.31 18.72 21.64
N GLY A 78 13.15 17.43 21.35
CA GLY A 78 14.22 16.59 20.84
C GLY A 78 14.01 16.21 19.38
N GLU A 79 15.10 16.13 18.63
CA GLU A 79 15.12 15.64 17.26
C GLU A 79 16.12 14.50 17.10
N THR A 80 15.70 13.43 16.45
CA THR A 80 16.60 12.33 16.09
C THR A 80 16.19 11.71 14.76
N SER A 81 17.13 11.11 14.05
CA SER A 81 16.89 10.56 12.72
C SER A 81 15.84 9.45 12.75
N TYR A 82 14.87 9.50 11.83
CA TYR A 82 13.85 8.45 11.67
C TYR A 82 14.37 7.34 10.75
N LEU A 83 15.39 6.62 11.20
CA LEU A 83 16.09 5.63 10.38
C LEU A 83 15.31 4.31 10.25
N PRO A 84 15.40 3.64 9.09
CA PRO A 84 15.05 2.23 8.97
C PRO A 84 15.88 1.39 9.95
N VAL A 85 15.31 0.29 10.45
CA VAL A 85 16.06 -0.69 11.24
C VAL A 85 17.09 -1.36 10.34
N ASP A 86 18.34 -1.46 10.80
CA ASP A 86 19.37 -2.21 10.09
C ASP A 86 19.18 -3.72 10.30
N ILE A 87 18.55 -4.37 9.32
CA ILE A 87 18.15 -5.78 9.38
C ILE A 87 19.38 -6.72 9.35
N ASP A 88 20.47 -6.29 8.72
CA ASP A 88 21.66 -7.13 8.55
C ASP A 88 22.49 -7.19 9.83
N ASN A 89 22.39 -6.15 10.67
CA ASN A 89 23.12 -6.02 11.94
C ASN A 89 22.27 -6.29 13.20
N LEU A 90 21.18 -7.06 13.07
CA LEU A 90 20.31 -7.40 14.20
C LEU A 90 21.02 -8.32 15.21
N VAL A 91 20.96 -7.93 16.48
CA VAL A 91 21.43 -8.72 17.63
C VAL A 91 20.31 -8.88 18.64
N ILE A 92 19.97 -10.13 18.97
CA ILE A 92 18.95 -10.44 19.97
C ILE A 92 19.55 -10.34 21.37
N GLU A 93 18.94 -9.50 22.22
CA GLU A 93 19.34 -9.34 23.63
C GLU A 93 18.60 -10.35 24.55
N GLY A 94 17.50 -10.92 24.05
CA GLY A 94 16.71 -11.95 24.73
C GLY A 94 15.40 -11.43 25.32
N SER A 95 14.70 -12.29 26.06
CA SER A 95 13.43 -11.94 26.69
C SER A 95 13.57 -10.84 27.74
N THR A 96 12.48 -10.13 28.00
CA THR A 96 12.40 -9.17 29.11
C THR A 96 12.43 -9.88 30.46
N THR A 97 11.65 -10.96 30.59
CA THR A 97 11.65 -11.86 31.74
C THR A 97 11.35 -13.29 31.28
N LYS A 98 11.75 -14.29 32.09
CA LYS A 98 11.43 -15.70 31.81
C LYS A 98 9.91 -15.95 31.72
N ASN A 99 9.13 -15.27 32.56
CA ASN A 99 7.68 -15.43 32.65
C ASN A 99 6.94 -14.76 31.48
N ASN A 100 7.57 -13.81 30.80
CA ASN A 100 7.04 -13.14 29.61
C ASN A 100 8.01 -13.30 28.43
N PRO A 101 8.25 -14.55 27.97
CA PRO A 101 9.30 -14.83 26.99
C PRO A 101 8.98 -14.24 25.62
N THR A 102 7.70 -14.01 25.30
CA THR A 102 7.27 -13.39 24.05
C THR A 102 7.57 -11.89 23.95
N ASN A 103 7.92 -11.25 25.07
CA ASN A 103 8.38 -9.87 25.07
C ASN A 103 9.91 -9.90 25.12
N PHE A 104 10.56 -9.43 24.07
CA PHE A 104 12.01 -9.55 23.92
C PHE A 104 12.61 -8.25 23.38
N ARG A 105 13.93 -8.14 23.51
CA ARG A 105 14.70 -6.98 23.06
C ARG A 105 15.72 -7.38 22.01
N PHE A 106 16.02 -6.43 21.14
CA PHE A 106 17.03 -6.55 20.12
C PHE A 106 17.57 -5.17 19.76
N THR A 107 18.75 -5.13 19.16
CA THR A 107 19.38 -3.92 18.65
C THR A 107 19.83 -4.14 17.21
N ASP A 108 19.90 -3.08 16.43
CA ASP A 108 20.50 -3.05 15.09
C ASP A 108 21.88 -2.36 15.09
N GLY A 109 22.44 -2.13 16.28
CA GLY A 109 23.67 -1.36 16.51
C GLY A 109 23.47 0.16 16.57
N GLN A 110 22.33 0.67 16.11
CA GLN A 110 22.00 2.11 16.12
C GLN A 110 21.00 2.44 17.23
N HIS A 111 19.96 1.62 17.37
CA HIS A 111 18.91 1.78 18.36
C HIS A 111 18.64 0.47 19.10
N HIS A 112 18.06 0.59 20.30
CA HIS A 112 17.57 -0.54 21.08
C HIS A 112 16.05 -0.61 21.00
N TYR A 113 15.55 -1.79 20.66
CA TYR A 113 14.14 -2.06 20.48
C TYR A 113 13.61 -3.06 21.51
N LYS A 114 12.34 -2.93 21.84
CA LYS A 114 11.60 -3.88 22.66
C LYS A 114 10.28 -4.21 21.98
N TYR A 115 10.06 -5.47 21.66
CA TYR A 115 8.78 -5.95 21.18
C TYR A 115 7.92 -6.45 22.34
N THR A 116 6.62 -6.15 22.30
CA THR A 116 5.61 -6.65 23.23
C THR A 116 4.50 -7.39 22.49
N ALA A 117 4.25 -8.63 22.89
CA ALA A 117 3.32 -9.51 22.17
C ALA A 117 1.84 -9.22 22.47
N ALA A 118 1.52 -8.64 23.63
CA ALA A 118 0.13 -8.40 24.05
C ALA A 118 -0.60 -7.47 23.07
N ASP A 119 0.05 -6.38 22.70
CA ASP A 119 -0.51 -5.35 21.81
C ASP A 119 0.22 -5.28 20.46
N SER A 120 1.13 -6.23 20.19
CA SER A 120 2.00 -6.25 19.02
C SER A 120 2.77 -4.93 18.79
N GLN A 121 3.30 -4.34 19.87
CA GLN A 121 3.99 -3.05 19.80
C GLN A 121 5.51 -3.22 19.70
N LEU A 122 6.13 -2.33 18.93
CA LEU A 122 7.58 -2.16 18.88
C LEU A 122 7.92 -0.82 19.53
N HIS A 123 8.63 -0.86 20.64
CA HIS A 123 9.19 0.32 21.28
C HIS A 123 10.63 0.52 20.83
N MET A 124 11.03 1.78 20.66
CA MET A 124 12.42 2.19 20.43
C MET A 124 12.89 3.05 21.59
N THR A 125 14.14 2.89 22.00
CA THR A 125 14.75 3.72 23.05
C THR A 125 15.34 4.99 22.44
N PHE A 126 14.95 6.15 22.98
CA PHE A 126 15.50 7.45 22.60
C PHE A 126 16.57 7.88 23.60
N ASN A 127 17.68 8.43 23.11
CA ASN A 127 18.71 9.02 23.96
C ASN A 127 18.34 10.48 24.28
N ASN A 128 17.41 10.65 25.21
CA ASN A 128 16.67 11.90 25.46
C ASN A 128 17.52 13.15 25.74
N LYS A 129 18.76 13.01 26.21
CA LYS A 129 19.61 14.17 26.55
C LYS A 129 20.38 14.70 25.35
N ASP A 130 20.83 13.81 24.48
CA ASP A 130 21.74 14.14 23.38
C ASP A 130 20.99 14.60 22.12
N ILE A 131 19.65 14.56 22.17
CA ILE A 131 18.76 14.90 21.05
C ILE A 131 18.06 16.25 21.22
N VAL A 132 18.24 16.96 22.34
CA VAL A 132 17.53 18.21 22.63
C VAL A 132 18.01 19.33 21.71
N VAL A 133 17.08 19.92 20.95
CA VAL A 133 17.34 21.05 20.04
C VAL A 133 16.70 22.35 20.52
N ASP A 134 15.64 22.28 21.33
CA ASP A 134 14.96 23.46 21.87
C ASP A 134 14.34 23.17 23.25
N THR A 135 13.96 24.23 23.98
CA THR A 135 13.32 24.14 25.29
C THR A 135 12.25 25.21 25.45
N TRP A 136 11.03 24.78 25.75
CA TRP A 136 9.89 25.66 25.97
C TRP A 136 9.55 25.73 27.45
N ASP A 137 9.52 26.95 28.01
CA ASP A 137 8.96 27.16 29.34
C ASP A 137 7.44 26.93 29.31
N VAL A 138 6.94 26.08 30.20
CA VAL A 138 5.51 25.81 30.33
C VAL A 138 4.93 26.64 31.46
N HIS A 139 3.92 27.44 31.11
CA HIS A 139 3.14 28.20 32.07
C HIS A 139 1.79 27.53 32.21
N TYR A 140 1.54 26.93 33.38
CA TYR A 140 0.21 26.40 33.68
C TYR A 140 -0.77 27.55 33.87
N ILE A 141 -1.91 27.44 33.20
CA ILE A 141 -3.01 28.39 33.33
C ILE A 141 -3.62 28.18 34.72
N GLU A 142 -3.81 29.27 35.47
CA GLU A 142 -4.33 29.21 36.84
C GLU A 142 -5.77 28.68 36.90
N ASP A 143 -6.60 29.07 35.92
CA ASP A 143 -7.98 28.62 35.78
C ASP A 143 -8.22 27.97 34.40
N PRO A 144 -7.92 26.67 34.26
CA PRO A 144 -8.17 25.97 33.01
C PRO A 144 -9.67 25.82 32.71
N PHE A 145 -10.54 25.83 33.73
CA PHE A 145 -11.98 25.67 33.53
C PHE A 145 -12.58 26.88 32.82
N SER A 146 -12.21 28.09 33.24
CA SER A 146 -12.62 29.32 32.55
C SER A 146 -12.12 29.37 31.11
N LEU A 147 -10.89 28.93 30.83
CA LEU A 147 -10.40 28.84 29.45
C LEU A 147 -11.26 27.89 28.61
N PHE A 148 -11.53 26.68 29.10
CA PHE A 148 -12.33 25.70 28.35
C PHE A 148 -13.77 26.16 28.16
N GLU A 149 -14.37 26.83 29.15
CA GLU A 149 -15.71 27.42 29.04
C GLU A 149 -15.76 28.49 27.93
N ASN A 150 -14.69 29.27 27.79
CA ASN A 150 -14.60 30.37 26.83
C ASN A 150 -13.85 30.01 25.53
N LEU A 151 -13.50 28.73 25.30
CA LEU A 151 -12.71 28.30 24.14
C LEU A 151 -13.39 28.63 22.79
N HIS A 152 -14.73 28.63 22.79
CA HIS A 152 -15.56 29.00 21.64
C HIS A 152 -15.42 30.47 21.23
N LEU A 153 -14.93 31.34 22.12
CA LEU A 153 -14.67 32.76 21.86
C LEU A 153 -13.25 32.98 21.28
N LEU A 154 -12.33 32.06 21.54
CA LEU A 154 -10.93 32.11 21.08
C LEU A 154 -10.74 31.48 19.69
N THR A 155 -11.72 30.72 19.22
CA THR A 155 -11.76 30.12 17.88
C THR A 155 -12.32 31.13 16.88
N ALA A 156 -11.69 32.30 16.80
CA ALA A 156 -11.94 33.27 15.75
C ALA A 156 -11.07 32.94 14.53
N GLU A 157 -11.69 32.98 13.35
CA GLU A 157 -11.17 32.59 12.03
C GLU A 157 -11.22 31.08 11.73
N LYS A 158 -12.44 30.56 11.50
CA LYS A 158 -12.60 29.46 10.54
C LYS A 158 -12.22 30.02 9.17
N GLU A 159 -11.01 29.75 8.69
CA GLU A 159 -10.72 29.89 7.26
C GLU A 159 -11.83 29.18 6.48
N GLN A 160 -12.34 29.86 5.45
CA GLN A 160 -13.38 29.30 4.60
C GLN A 160 -12.80 28.07 3.91
N SER A 161 -13.28 26.88 4.28
CA SER A 161 -12.77 25.63 3.75
C SER A 161 -12.95 25.58 2.23
N ASP A 162 -11.86 25.41 1.50
CA ASP A 162 -11.86 25.18 0.05
C ASP A 162 -12.39 23.78 -0.34
N VAL A 163 -12.77 22.96 0.63
CA VAL A 163 -13.33 21.62 0.42
C VAL A 163 -14.84 21.69 0.22
N LEU A 164 -15.30 21.21 -0.94
CA LEU A 164 -16.72 21.11 -1.29
C LEU A 164 -17.36 19.79 -0.83
N GLU A 165 -16.66 18.69 -1.06
CA GLU A 165 -17.17 17.35 -0.79
C GLU A 165 -16.00 16.38 -0.58
N THR A 166 -16.12 15.43 0.33
CA THR A 166 -15.20 14.30 0.44
C THR A 166 -15.97 13.00 0.27
N VAL A 167 -15.29 11.98 -0.25
CA VAL A 167 -15.79 10.60 -0.31
C VAL A 167 -14.64 9.65 0.00
N SER A 168 -14.90 8.61 0.78
CA SER A 168 -13.89 7.63 1.15
C SER A 168 -14.40 6.19 1.02
N TRP A 169 -13.52 5.24 0.73
CA TRP A 169 -13.90 3.83 0.68
C TRP A 169 -12.75 2.90 1.02
N VAL A 170 -13.11 1.70 1.49
CA VAL A 170 -12.17 0.62 1.77
C VAL A 170 -11.84 -0.15 0.49
N ILE A 171 -10.55 -0.43 0.28
CA ILE A 171 -10.01 -1.12 -0.90
C ILE A 171 -10.40 -2.61 -0.93
N THR A 172 -10.50 -3.24 0.24
CA THR A 172 -10.89 -4.64 0.36
C THR A 172 -12.40 -4.83 0.22
N ASP A 173 -12.83 -6.06 -0.05
CA ASP A 173 -14.21 -6.47 0.18
C ASP A 173 -14.53 -6.59 1.68
N LYS A 174 -15.80 -6.89 1.99
CA LYS A 174 -16.31 -7.12 3.35
C LYS A 174 -15.65 -8.30 4.09
N HIS A 175 -14.86 -9.11 3.40
CA HIS A 175 -14.13 -10.24 3.95
C HIS A 175 -12.63 -9.95 4.10
N GLY A 176 -12.20 -8.71 3.85
CA GLY A 176 -10.80 -8.29 3.93
C GLY A 176 -9.95 -8.74 2.73
N ASN A 177 -10.55 -9.15 1.62
CA ASN A 177 -9.82 -9.59 0.43
C ASN A 177 -9.72 -8.49 -0.63
N VAL A 178 -8.61 -8.45 -1.35
CA VAL A 178 -8.45 -7.66 -2.57
C VAL A 178 -8.65 -8.60 -3.76
N GLU A 179 -9.49 -8.25 -4.71
CA GLU A 179 -9.70 -9.10 -5.89
C GLU A 179 -8.40 -9.32 -6.67
N GLU A 180 -8.13 -10.56 -7.04
CA GLU A 180 -6.90 -10.95 -7.74
C GLU A 180 -6.73 -10.28 -9.11
N ASN A 181 -7.80 -9.76 -9.71
CA ASN A 181 -7.80 -9.05 -10.99
C ASN A 181 -8.34 -7.62 -10.84
N SER A 182 -8.24 -7.05 -9.63
CA SER A 182 -8.65 -5.67 -9.32
C SER A 182 -7.85 -4.63 -10.11
N GLY A 183 -8.21 -3.36 -9.97
CA GLY A 183 -7.44 -2.25 -10.54
C GLY A 183 -5.98 -2.20 -10.09
N PHE A 184 -5.68 -2.64 -8.86
CA PHE A 184 -4.34 -2.74 -8.32
C PHE A 184 -3.62 -4.03 -8.70
N ASN A 185 -4.36 -5.06 -9.12
CA ASN A 185 -3.84 -6.34 -9.58
C ASN A 185 -4.05 -6.55 -11.10
N ALA A 186 -4.09 -5.46 -11.88
CA ALA A 186 -4.47 -5.53 -13.28
C ALA A 186 -3.49 -6.36 -14.13
N PHE A 187 -2.21 -6.44 -13.73
CA PHE A 187 -1.20 -7.31 -14.36
C PHE A 187 -1.65 -8.79 -14.45
N ASN A 188 -2.44 -9.24 -13.47
CA ASN A 188 -2.93 -10.60 -13.33
C ASN A 188 -4.12 -10.92 -14.27
N GLY A 189 -4.72 -9.88 -14.86
CA GLY A 189 -5.83 -9.99 -15.79
C GLY A 189 -5.45 -10.69 -17.10
N GLY A 190 -6.45 -11.13 -17.85
CA GLY A 190 -6.24 -11.80 -19.13
C GLY A 190 -5.57 -10.90 -20.18
N SER A 191 -4.87 -11.51 -21.14
CA SER A 191 -4.15 -10.84 -22.22
C SER A 191 -5.03 -9.85 -23.01
N LYS A 192 -4.49 -8.65 -23.26
CA LYS A 192 -5.10 -7.64 -24.13
C LYS A 192 -4.98 -7.97 -25.62
N LEU A 193 -4.26 -9.03 -25.98
CA LEU A 193 -4.09 -9.46 -27.36
C LEU A 193 -5.44 -9.87 -27.97
N ALA A 194 -5.80 -9.25 -29.09
CA ALA A 194 -7.03 -9.55 -29.80
C ALA A 194 -7.02 -11.00 -30.25
N LYS A 195 -8.18 -11.68 -30.19
CA LYS A 195 -8.29 -13.13 -30.46
C LYS A 195 -7.69 -13.53 -31.81
N LYS A 196 -7.88 -12.70 -32.84
CA LYS A 196 -7.34 -12.92 -34.19
C LYS A 196 -5.81 -12.97 -34.26
N ASP A 197 -5.13 -12.31 -33.32
CA ASP A 197 -3.68 -12.14 -33.32
C ASP A 197 -2.97 -13.18 -32.42
N ARG A 198 -3.73 -13.96 -31.63
CA ARG A 198 -3.18 -14.90 -30.65
C ARG A 198 -2.44 -16.07 -31.31
N LEU A 199 -3.10 -16.80 -32.19
CA LEU A 199 -2.50 -17.96 -32.88
C LEU A 199 -1.29 -17.55 -33.75
N PRO A 200 -1.36 -16.50 -34.59
CA PRO A 200 -0.19 -16.03 -35.34
C PRO A 200 1.01 -15.70 -34.44
N ARG A 201 0.76 -15.16 -33.24
CA ARG A 201 1.81 -14.79 -32.30
C ARG A 201 2.46 -16.00 -31.62
N ILE A 202 1.67 -17.04 -31.33
CA ILE A 202 2.19 -18.33 -30.84
C ILE A 202 3.12 -18.94 -31.90
N ILE A 203 2.65 -19.05 -33.16
CA ILE A 203 3.44 -19.61 -34.26
C ILE A 203 4.75 -18.85 -34.46
N LYS A 204 4.69 -17.51 -34.43
CA LYS A 204 5.90 -16.67 -34.55
C LYS A 204 6.89 -16.91 -33.42
N LEU A 205 6.42 -17.16 -32.21
CA LEU A 205 7.27 -17.47 -31.06
C LEU A 205 7.89 -18.87 -31.20
N GLN A 206 7.12 -19.85 -31.66
CA GLN A 206 7.61 -21.19 -31.92
C GLN A 206 8.77 -21.19 -32.92
N GLU A 207 8.55 -20.60 -34.10
CA GLU A 207 9.58 -20.53 -35.15
C GLU A 207 10.84 -19.81 -34.68
N LYS A 208 10.67 -18.75 -33.87
CA LYS A 208 11.79 -17.94 -33.38
C LYS A 208 12.67 -18.66 -32.36
N PHE A 209 12.09 -19.56 -31.56
CA PHE A 209 12.80 -20.25 -30.47
C PHE A 209 12.95 -21.75 -30.72
N LYS A 210 12.63 -22.23 -31.94
CA LYS A 210 12.70 -23.64 -32.33
C LYS A 210 14.07 -24.26 -32.11
N ASP A 211 15.13 -23.53 -32.44
CA ASP A 211 16.51 -24.00 -32.28
C ASP A 211 17.09 -23.72 -30.88
N SER A 212 16.34 -23.02 -30.02
CA SER A 212 16.76 -22.64 -28.67
C SER A 212 16.20 -23.56 -27.57
N LEU A 213 15.29 -24.47 -27.92
CA LEU A 213 14.60 -25.35 -26.99
C LEU A 213 14.59 -26.77 -27.54
N ALA A 214 14.62 -27.77 -26.66
CA ALA A 214 14.37 -29.16 -27.06
C ALA A 214 12.94 -29.32 -27.60
N PRO A 215 12.66 -30.33 -28.45
CA PRO A 215 11.32 -30.55 -29.01
C PRO A 215 10.22 -30.64 -27.94
N GLU A 216 10.49 -31.29 -26.81
CA GLU A 216 9.56 -31.46 -25.70
C GLU A 216 9.29 -30.13 -24.96
N GLU A 217 10.33 -29.31 -24.80
CA GLU A 217 10.26 -27.99 -24.19
C GLU A 217 9.43 -27.03 -25.04
N LEU A 218 9.68 -27.02 -26.35
CA LEU A 218 8.92 -26.23 -27.32
C LEU A 218 7.45 -26.66 -27.34
N ALA A 219 7.19 -27.97 -27.27
CA ALA A 219 5.84 -28.51 -27.18
C ALA A 219 5.13 -28.06 -25.89
N PHE A 220 5.81 -28.11 -24.74
CA PHE A 220 5.26 -27.63 -23.46
C PHE A 220 4.93 -26.13 -23.50
N VAL A 221 5.84 -25.30 -24.01
CA VAL A 221 5.62 -23.85 -24.18
C VAL A 221 4.42 -23.59 -25.09
N THR A 222 4.35 -24.29 -26.22
CA THR A 222 3.25 -24.16 -27.17
C THR A 222 1.91 -24.51 -26.54
N PHE A 223 1.82 -25.71 -25.96
CA PHE A 223 0.60 -26.20 -25.33
C PHE A 223 0.12 -25.21 -24.26
N SER A 224 1.02 -24.76 -23.38
CA SER A 224 0.69 -23.80 -22.34
C SER A 224 0.18 -22.47 -22.90
N LEU A 225 0.79 -21.95 -23.98
CA LEU A 225 0.32 -20.74 -24.63
C LEU A 225 -1.06 -20.92 -25.27
N GLU A 226 -1.33 -22.07 -25.88
CA GLU A 226 -2.65 -22.38 -26.45
C GLU A 226 -3.73 -22.48 -25.37
N GLU A 227 -3.44 -23.14 -24.25
CA GLU A 227 -4.32 -23.18 -23.08
C GLU A 227 -4.64 -21.76 -22.59
N ILE A 228 -3.62 -20.93 -22.37
CA ILE A 228 -3.79 -19.60 -21.79
C ILE A 228 -4.48 -18.64 -22.77
N LEU A 229 -4.10 -18.65 -24.05
CA LEU A 229 -4.49 -17.63 -25.03
C LEU A 229 -5.69 -18.03 -25.89
N LEU A 230 -5.89 -19.32 -26.21
CA LEU A 230 -6.92 -19.72 -27.17
C LEU A 230 -8.19 -20.24 -26.48
N LYS A 231 -8.08 -20.91 -25.33
CA LYS A 231 -9.24 -21.42 -24.59
C LYS A 231 -10.07 -20.29 -23.97
N LYS A 232 -11.36 -20.57 -23.79
CA LYS A 232 -12.28 -19.72 -23.04
C LYS A 232 -12.35 -20.22 -21.60
N TRP A 233 -11.99 -19.35 -20.67
CA TRP A 233 -12.05 -19.62 -19.22
C TRP A 233 -13.20 -18.81 -18.64
N THR A 234 -14.31 -19.49 -18.34
CA THR A 234 -15.58 -18.86 -17.96
C THR A 234 -15.81 -18.89 -16.45
N SER A 235 -15.57 -20.04 -15.81
CA SER A 235 -15.79 -20.22 -14.38
C SER A 235 -14.61 -19.76 -13.52
N LYS A 236 -14.83 -19.58 -12.21
CA LYS A 236 -13.76 -19.24 -11.25
C LYS A 236 -12.70 -20.34 -11.18
N ALA A 237 -13.13 -21.62 -11.16
CA ALA A 237 -12.23 -22.78 -11.14
C ALA A 237 -11.39 -22.88 -12.41
N GLU A 238 -12.02 -22.69 -13.57
CA GLU A 238 -11.33 -22.63 -14.88
C GLU A 238 -10.26 -21.54 -14.90
N LYS A 239 -10.58 -20.34 -14.40
CA LYS A 239 -9.62 -19.23 -14.32
C LYS A 239 -8.46 -19.55 -13.38
N ALA A 240 -8.71 -20.23 -12.27
CA ALA A 240 -7.66 -20.67 -11.35
C ALA A 240 -6.72 -21.68 -12.03
N GLN A 241 -7.26 -22.64 -12.79
CA GLN A 241 -6.46 -23.59 -13.56
C GLN A 241 -5.59 -22.89 -14.61
N MET A 242 -6.13 -21.93 -15.36
CA MET A 242 -5.35 -21.13 -16.31
C MET A 242 -4.19 -20.39 -15.62
N LYS A 243 -4.44 -19.82 -14.43
CA LYS A 243 -3.39 -19.15 -13.65
C LYS A 243 -2.28 -20.10 -13.23
N ALA A 244 -2.63 -21.31 -12.77
CA ALA A 244 -1.66 -22.35 -12.45
C ALA A 244 -0.82 -22.73 -13.68
N THR A 245 -1.45 -22.99 -14.84
CA THR A 245 -0.73 -23.26 -16.09
C THR A 245 0.19 -22.11 -16.50
N ARG A 246 -0.23 -20.86 -16.29
CA ARG A 246 0.60 -19.68 -16.54
C ARG A 246 1.79 -19.61 -15.58
N GLU A 247 1.60 -19.90 -14.31
CA GLU A 247 2.68 -19.94 -13.32
C GLU A 247 3.70 -21.03 -13.65
N ASP A 248 3.24 -22.23 -14.02
CA ASP A 248 4.11 -23.33 -14.46
C ASP A 248 4.92 -22.95 -15.70
N LEU A 249 4.28 -22.34 -16.71
CA LEU A 249 4.96 -21.85 -17.91
C LEU A 249 6.03 -20.82 -17.57
N ILE A 250 5.73 -19.88 -16.67
CA ILE A 250 6.65 -18.81 -16.28
C ILE A 250 7.83 -19.38 -15.50
N HIS A 251 7.58 -20.28 -14.55
CA HIS A 251 8.64 -20.97 -13.82
C HIS A 251 9.56 -21.74 -14.78
N PHE A 252 8.98 -22.47 -15.73
CA PHE A 252 9.72 -23.19 -16.75
C PHE A 252 10.63 -22.26 -17.57
N VAL A 253 10.11 -21.17 -18.14
CA VAL A 253 10.90 -20.31 -19.03
C VAL A 253 12.03 -19.58 -18.29
N HIS A 254 11.84 -19.24 -17.02
CA HIS A 254 12.91 -18.69 -16.18
C HIS A 254 14.01 -19.72 -15.91
N LYS A 255 13.63 -20.99 -15.69
CA LYS A 255 14.59 -22.09 -15.48
C LYS A 255 15.46 -22.38 -16.71
N THR A 256 15.00 -22.07 -17.92
CA THR A 256 15.81 -22.21 -19.14
C THR A 256 17.02 -21.27 -19.19
N GLY A 257 17.02 -20.19 -18.40
CA GLY A 257 18.04 -19.13 -18.48
C GLY A 257 17.94 -18.24 -19.72
N ASN A 258 16.96 -18.48 -20.62
CA ASN A 258 16.76 -17.68 -21.82
C ASN A 258 15.94 -16.42 -21.52
N ALA A 259 16.63 -15.34 -21.15
CA ALA A 259 16.01 -14.06 -20.79
C ALA A 259 15.11 -13.47 -21.90
N LYS A 260 15.45 -13.72 -23.18
CA LYS A 260 14.66 -13.22 -24.31
C LYS A 260 13.33 -13.97 -24.45
N LEU A 261 13.37 -15.30 -24.31
CA LEU A 261 12.17 -16.14 -24.29
C LEU A 261 11.26 -15.77 -23.13
N ALA A 262 11.81 -15.67 -21.91
CA ALA A 262 11.06 -15.32 -20.71
C ALA A 262 10.33 -13.98 -20.89
N LYS A 263 11.05 -12.95 -21.36
CA LYS A 263 10.47 -11.62 -21.62
C LYS A 263 9.33 -11.66 -22.65
N GLU A 264 9.49 -12.39 -23.75
CA GLU A 264 8.46 -12.46 -24.80
C GLU A 264 7.22 -13.23 -24.35
N ILE A 265 7.41 -14.33 -23.60
CA ILE A 265 6.29 -15.10 -23.04
C ILE A 265 5.54 -14.27 -22.00
N GLU A 266 6.27 -13.61 -21.10
CA GLU A 266 5.68 -12.73 -20.09
C GLU A 266 4.81 -11.63 -20.69
N GLN A 267 5.27 -10.99 -21.76
CA GLN A 267 4.51 -9.96 -22.47
C GLN A 267 3.24 -10.49 -23.16
N LEU A 268 3.17 -11.79 -23.44
CA LEU A 268 2.00 -12.43 -24.05
C LEU A 268 0.94 -12.82 -23.01
N VAL A 269 1.39 -13.38 -21.89
CA VAL A 269 0.51 -14.00 -20.88
C VAL A 269 0.14 -13.08 -19.73
N TYR A 270 0.87 -11.98 -19.54
CA TYR A 270 0.56 -10.94 -18.56
C TYR A 270 0.30 -9.59 -19.20
N ARG A 271 -0.40 -8.73 -18.46
CA ARG A 271 -0.45 -7.29 -18.76
C ARG A 271 0.80 -6.59 -18.21
N PRO A 272 1.08 -5.34 -18.61
CA PRO A 272 2.18 -4.56 -18.04
C PRO A 272 2.14 -4.54 -16.51
N VAL A 273 3.31 -4.65 -15.88
CA VAL A 273 3.46 -4.76 -14.41
C VAL A 273 3.10 -3.48 -13.66
N SER A 274 3.11 -2.35 -14.37
CA SER A 274 2.70 -1.02 -13.90
C SER A 274 1.27 -0.66 -14.32
N GLU A 275 0.54 -1.57 -14.99
CA GLU A 275 -0.86 -1.31 -15.33
C GLU A 275 -1.68 -1.21 -14.05
N VAL A 276 -2.24 -0.03 -13.81
CA VAL A 276 -3.11 0.23 -12.66
C VAL A 276 -4.31 1.09 -13.08
N TYR A 277 -5.39 0.95 -12.33
CA TYR A 277 -6.40 2.00 -12.19
C TYR A 277 -6.88 2.03 -10.75
N ILE A 278 -7.34 3.20 -10.30
CA ILE A 278 -7.92 3.35 -8.97
C ILE A 278 -9.41 3.03 -9.09
N PRO A 279 -9.89 1.95 -8.44
CA PRO A 279 -11.29 1.53 -8.55
C PRO A 279 -12.19 2.44 -7.73
N LEU A 280 -13.30 2.89 -8.33
CA LEU A 280 -14.39 3.60 -7.66
C LEU A 280 -15.52 2.59 -7.36
N PRO A 281 -15.81 2.28 -6.08
CA PRO A 281 -16.84 1.32 -5.72
C PRO A 281 -18.22 1.85 -6.07
N ASP A 282 -19.11 0.95 -6.48
CA ASP A 282 -20.49 1.27 -6.85
C ASP A 282 -20.63 2.50 -7.78
N SER A 283 -19.68 2.62 -8.71
CA SER A 283 -19.52 3.80 -9.57
C SER A 283 -20.81 4.25 -10.27
N LYS A 284 -21.71 3.34 -10.64
CA LYS A 284 -22.99 3.72 -11.26
C LYS A 284 -23.82 4.58 -10.32
N ASN A 285 -24.07 4.10 -9.10
CA ASN A 285 -24.86 4.84 -8.11
C ASN A 285 -24.11 6.08 -7.63
N PHE A 286 -22.79 6.01 -7.51
CA PHE A 286 -21.95 7.16 -7.19
C PHE A 286 -22.18 8.31 -8.18
N HIS A 287 -22.05 8.04 -9.48
CA HIS A 287 -22.17 9.06 -10.52
C HIS A 287 -23.62 9.52 -10.73
N ASP A 288 -24.62 8.65 -10.51
CA ASP A 288 -26.03 9.06 -10.54
C ASP A 288 -26.36 10.11 -9.46
N GLN A 289 -25.72 10.01 -8.29
CA GLN A 289 -25.89 10.96 -7.19
C GLN A 289 -24.96 12.17 -7.30
N ARG A 290 -23.80 12.01 -7.96
CA ARG A 290 -22.70 12.98 -7.99
C ARG A 290 -22.12 13.15 -9.38
N ALA A 291 -22.98 13.44 -10.36
CA ALA A 291 -22.56 13.57 -11.76
C ALA A 291 -21.44 14.62 -11.95
N ASP A 292 -21.41 15.62 -11.07
CA ASP A 292 -20.45 16.73 -11.11
C ASP A 292 -19.26 16.55 -10.16
N PHE A 293 -19.05 15.38 -9.53
CA PHE A 293 -17.98 15.20 -8.55
C PHE A 293 -16.61 15.51 -9.14
N PHE A 294 -16.30 14.91 -10.29
CA PHE A 294 -15.02 15.05 -10.99
C PHE A 294 -14.95 16.28 -11.92
N GLY A 295 -16.06 16.99 -12.09
CA GLY A 295 -16.21 18.10 -13.02
C GLY A 295 -17.62 18.12 -13.63
N PRO A 296 -18.10 19.26 -14.16
CA PRO A 296 -19.48 19.42 -14.64
C PRO A 296 -19.86 18.36 -15.68
N GLY A 297 -20.83 17.51 -15.34
CA GLY A 297 -21.38 16.45 -16.18
C GLY A 297 -20.46 15.24 -16.38
N PHE A 298 -19.29 15.16 -15.74
CA PHE A 298 -18.28 14.13 -16.03
C PHE A 298 -18.79 12.72 -15.76
N GLY A 299 -19.57 12.52 -14.70
CA GLY A 299 -20.20 11.25 -14.34
C GLY A 299 -21.48 10.91 -15.11
N SER A 300 -21.95 11.78 -16.01
CA SER A 300 -23.22 11.55 -16.71
C SER A 300 -23.13 10.37 -17.68
N PHE A 301 -24.22 9.63 -17.84
CA PHE A 301 -24.30 8.48 -18.74
C PHE A 301 -25.11 8.77 -20.00
N GLU A 302 -24.80 8.08 -21.10
CA GLU A 302 -25.68 8.04 -22.27
C GLU A 302 -27.03 7.42 -21.88
N PRO A 303 -28.17 7.96 -22.35
CA PRO A 303 -29.50 7.51 -21.94
C PRO A 303 -29.69 5.99 -22.04
N GLY A 304 -30.10 5.37 -20.92
CA GLY A 304 -30.37 3.93 -20.86
C GLY A 304 -29.12 3.02 -20.85
N THR A 305 -27.92 3.58 -20.69
CA THR A 305 -26.66 2.81 -20.68
C THR A 305 -25.83 3.06 -19.43
N LYS A 306 -24.71 2.34 -19.31
CA LYS A 306 -23.63 2.60 -18.33
C LYS A 306 -22.40 3.26 -18.96
N LYS A 307 -22.53 3.75 -20.19
CA LYS A 307 -21.45 4.40 -20.92
C LYS A 307 -21.47 5.89 -20.57
N LEU A 308 -20.31 6.43 -20.21
CA LEU A 308 -20.17 7.86 -19.91
C LEU A 308 -20.49 8.68 -21.17
N ALA A 309 -21.26 9.76 -20.99
CA ALA A 309 -21.78 10.60 -22.07
C ALA A 309 -20.70 11.44 -22.75
N LEU A 310 -19.73 11.92 -21.97
CA LEU A 310 -18.64 12.76 -22.46
C LEU A 310 -17.47 11.92 -22.98
N SER A 311 -16.73 12.48 -23.95
CA SER A 311 -15.49 11.89 -24.47
C SER A 311 -14.41 11.82 -23.38
N LYS A 312 -13.29 11.12 -23.65
CA LYS A 312 -12.17 11.06 -22.70
C LYS A 312 -11.59 12.44 -22.42
N GLU A 313 -11.45 13.23 -23.46
CA GLU A 313 -10.83 14.55 -23.44
C GLU A 313 -11.65 15.53 -22.61
N GLU A 314 -12.99 15.46 -22.72
CA GLU A 314 -13.92 16.34 -22.00
C GLU A 314 -14.09 16.01 -20.52
N ARG A 315 -13.80 14.77 -20.10
CA ARG A 315 -13.92 14.31 -18.69
C ARG A 315 -12.57 14.14 -17.99
N THR A 316 -11.56 14.89 -18.43
CA THR A 316 -10.24 14.95 -17.81
C THR A 316 -10.23 16.01 -16.71
N PHE A 317 -9.69 15.68 -15.55
CA PHE A 317 -9.58 16.56 -14.38
C PHE A 317 -8.17 16.51 -13.76
N LYS A 318 -7.89 17.46 -12.87
CA LYS A 318 -6.64 17.52 -12.10
C LYS A 318 -6.77 16.65 -10.85
N LEU A 319 -5.90 15.65 -10.73
CA LEU A 319 -5.78 14.81 -9.55
C LEU A 319 -4.54 15.25 -8.76
N ARG A 320 -4.75 15.78 -7.56
CA ARG A 320 -3.69 16.23 -6.63
C ARG A 320 -3.43 15.14 -5.59
N PHE A 321 -2.20 14.68 -5.49
CA PHE A 321 -1.75 13.81 -4.39
C PHE A 321 -1.51 14.69 -3.16
N LEU A 322 -2.38 14.62 -2.15
CA LEU A 322 -2.35 15.60 -1.06
C LEU A 322 -1.07 15.52 -0.22
N SER A 323 -0.48 14.33 -0.08
CA SER A 323 0.75 14.12 0.68
C SER A 323 1.99 14.79 0.05
N SER A 324 2.06 14.89 -1.28
CA SER A 324 3.22 15.47 -1.99
C SER A 324 2.93 16.83 -2.64
N GLY A 325 1.66 17.17 -2.84
CA GLY A 325 1.24 18.31 -3.64
C GLY A 325 1.34 18.11 -5.15
N ASP A 326 1.81 16.93 -5.62
CA ASP A 326 1.91 16.64 -7.05
C ASP A 326 0.54 16.63 -7.71
N VAL A 327 0.48 17.14 -8.94
CA VAL A 327 -0.75 17.17 -9.73
C VAL A 327 -0.55 16.46 -11.07
N ILE A 328 -1.47 15.55 -11.40
CA ILE A 328 -1.52 14.90 -12.71
C ILE A 328 -2.87 15.12 -13.38
N ASN A 329 -2.90 14.93 -14.70
CA ASN A 329 -4.16 14.82 -15.44
C ASN A 329 -4.69 13.39 -15.29
N ALA A 330 -5.92 13.27 -14.84
CA ALA A 330 -6.62 12.01 -14.67
C ALA A 330 -8.01 12.07 -15.31
N TYR A 331 -8.62 10.90 -15.50
CA TYR A 331 -9.97 10.80 -16.06
C TYR A 331 -10.65 9.53 -15.55
N ILE A 332 -11.98 9.55 -15.48
CA ILE A 332 -12.79 8.37 -15.18
C ILE A 332 -13.06 7.56 -16.45
N ASN A 333 -12.97 6.23 -16.40
CA ASN A 333 -13.16 5.35 -17.55
C ASN A 333 -13.75 3.98 -17.20
N GLN A 334 -13.80 3.10 -18.22
CA GLN A 334 -14.46 1.80 -18.20
C GLN A 334 -15.98 1.89 -17.98
N GLU A 335 -16.63 0.72 -17.91
CA GLU A 335 -18.07 0.61 -17.64
C GLU A 335 -18.42 1.35 -16.34
N ALA A 336 -19.49 2.16 -16.41
CA ALA A 336 -19.99 2.98 -15.31
C ALA A 336 -18.99 3.98 -14.71
N GLY A 337 -17.86 4.29 -15.38
CA GLY A 337 -16.87 5.23 -14.84
C GLY A 337 -16.17 4.72 -13.59
N LYS A 338 -16.00 3.39 -13.47
CA LYS A 338 -15.44 2.70 -12.30
C LYS A 338 -13.94 2.82 -12.09
N ALA A 339 -13.21 3.40 -13.05
CA ALA A 339 -11.76 3.39 -13.04
C ALA A 339 -11.20 4.79 -13.24
N ILE A 340 -10.41 5.27 -12.28
CA ILE A 340 -9.65 6.52 -12.40
C ILE A 340 -8.26 6.17 -12.91
N GLN A 341 -7.81 6.85 -13.97
CA GLN A 341 -6.51 6.61 -14.61
C GLN A 341 -5.82 7.92 -14.98
N SER A 342 -4.49 7.91 -15.03
CA SER A 342 -3.72 9.01 -15.61
C SER A 342 -3.87 9.03 -17.14
N THR A 343 -3.92 10.23 -17.73
CA THR A 343 -4.00 10.40 -19.19
C THR A 343 -2.69 10.10 -19.92
N ASP A 344 -1.56 10.38 -19.27
CA ASP A 344 -0.22 10.51 -19.88
C ASP A 344 0.89 9.85 -19.03
N LYS A 345 0.68 9.69 -17.72
CA LYS A 345 1.68 9.18 -16.77
C LYS A 345 1.27 7.82 -16.16
N GLN A 346 0.61 6.95 -16.93
CA GLN A 346 0.05 5.71 -16.38
C GLN A 346 1.12 4.76 -15.80
N GLU A 347 2.27 4.62 -16.46
CA GLU A 347 3.37 3.80 -15.95
C GLU A 347 4.00 4.39 -14.68
N ILE A 348 4.19 5.71 -14.64
CA ILE A 348 4.74 6.43 -13.48
C ILE A 348 3.78 6.31 -12.29
N LEU A 349 2.48 6.57 -12.50
CA LEU A 349 1.44 6.42 -11.49
C LEU A 349 1.37 4.98 -10.98
N GLY A 350 1.41 4.00 -11.89
CA GLY A 350 1.41 2.59 -11.54
C GLY A 350 2.60 2.16 -10.71
N ASN A 351 3.80 2.58 -11.10
CA ASN A 351 5.01 2.30 -10.34
C ASN A 351 4.95 2.98 -8.97
N TRP A 352 4.50 4.23 -8.88
CA TRP A 352 4.36 4.93 -7.61
C TRP A 352 3.34 4.25 -6.69
N ILE A 353 2.13 3.93 -7.14
CA ILE A 353 1.12 3.26 -6.31
C ILE A 353 1.60 1.86 -5.91
N LEU A 354 2.04 1.03 -6.86
CA LEU A 354 2.30 -0.38 -6.59
C LEU A 354 3.63 -0.61 -5.88
N ARG A 355 4.70 0.07 -6.32
CA ARG A 355 6.07 -0.11 -5.77
C ARG A 355 6.40 0.89 -4.68
N GLY A 356 5.93 2.13 -4.81
CA GLY A 356 6.12 3.17 -3.79
C GLY A 356 5.14 3.02 -2.63
N VAL A 357 3.84 3.18 -2.86
CA VAL A 357 2.86 3.18 -1.76
C VAL A 357 2.66 1.77 -1.21
N PHE A 358 2.36 0.78 -2.05
CA PHE A 358 2.08 -0.59 -1.60
C PHE A 358 3.31 -1.47 -1.41
N GLN A 359 4.51 -0.95 -1.72
CA GLN A 359 5.79 -1.63 -1.48
C GLN A 359 5.81 -3.07 -2.03
N LEU A 360 5.11 -3.30 -3.15
CA LEU A 360 4.99 -4.62 -3.77
C LEU A 360 6.21 -4.89 -4.64
N LYS A 361 6.68 -6.14 -4.66
CA LYS A 361 7.64 -6.60 -5.67
C LYS A 361 6.97 -6.68 -7.04
N GLU A 362 7.79 -6.80 -8.07
CA GLU A 362 7.29 -7.03 -9.43
C GLU A 362 6.42 -8.30 -9.47
N ARG A 363 5.20 -8.18 -10.03
CA ARG A 363 4.18 -9.25 -10.10
C ARG A 363 3.70 -9.79 -8.74
N GLU A 364 3.98 -9.10 -7.64
CA GLU A 364 3.35 -9.41 -6.35
C GLU A 364 1.90 -8.91 -6.34
N VAL A 365 0.99 -9.77 -5.92
CA VAL A 365 -0.45 -9.47 -5.81
C VAL A 365 -0.68 -8.65 -4.55
N LEU A 366 -1.38 -7.51 -4.68
CA LEU A 366 -1.88 -6.77 -3.54
C LEU A 366 -2.93 -7.60 -2.80
N THR A 367 -2.74 -7.78 -1.49
CA THR A 367 -3.64 -8.52 -0.60
C THR A 367 -4.13 -7.62 0.54
N GLY A 368 -5.22 -8.01 1.21
CA GLY A 368 -5.67 -7.32 2.42
C GLY A 368 -4.65 -7.39 3.56
N LEU A 369 -3.89 -8.50 3.66
CA LEU A 369 -2.77 -8.60 4.59
C LEU A 369 -1.73 -7.51 4.30
N ARG A 370 -1.36 -7.30 3.03
CA ARG A 370 -0.39 -6.28 2.66
C ARG A 370 -0.87 -4.86 3.00
N LEU A 371 -2.14 -4.59 2.77
CA LEU A 371 -2.79 -3.33 3.15
C LEU A 371 -2.71 -3.09 4.67
N ASN A 372 -3.03 -4.10 5.48
CA ASN A 372 -2.91 -4.05 6.94
C ASN A 372 -1.46 -3.87 7.41
N GLU A 373 -0.51 -4.56 6.78
CA GLU A 373 0.92 -4.41 7.06
C GLU A 373 1.40 -2.98 6.83
N LEU A 374 0.81 -2.23 5.91
CA LEU A 374 1.16 -0.85 5.60
C LEU A 374 0.31 0.19 6.35
N GLU A 375 -0.69 -0.24 7.12
CA GLU A 375 -1.68 0.64 7.75
C GLU A 375 -2.42 1.53 6.75
N ILE A 376 -2.70 0.96 5.57
CA ILE A 376 -3.49 1.58 4.51
C ILE A 376 -4.59 0.60 4.13
N ASN A 377 -5.86 0.96 4.29
CA ASN A 377 -6.97 0.11 3.85
C ASN A 377 -8.01 0.86 3.00
N GLY A 378 -7.89 2.17 2.86
CA GLY A 378 -8.87 3.00 2.18
C GLY A 378 -8.26 4.10 1.32
N ILE A 379 -9.13 4.72 0.54
CA ILE A 379 -8.81 5.86 -0.33
C ILE A 379 -9.84 6.94 -0.02
N ARG A 380 -9.38 8.18 0.11
CA ARG A 380 -10.24 9.37 0.19
C ARG A 380 -10.02 10.25 -1.02
N LEU A 381 -11.12 10.72 -1.60
CA LEU A 381 -11.13 11.78 -2.60
C LEU A 381 -11.73 13.04 -2.00
N THR A 382 -11.14 14.18 -2.34
CA THR A 382 -11.56 15.51 -1.87
C THR A 382 -11.82 16.41 -3.06
N LYS A 383 -13.03 16.91 -3.22
CA LYS A 383 -13.38 17.89 -4.25
C LYS A 383 -13.14 19.29 -3.73
N PHE A 384 -12.34 20.07 -4.44
CA PHE A 384 -12.01 21.45 -4.07
C PHE A 384 -12.81 22.49 -4.88
N THR A 385 -12.93 23.69 -4.33
CA THR A 385 -13.57 24.87 -4.97
C THR A 385 -12.94 25.24 -6.30
N ASN A 386 -11.63 25.03 -6.46
CA ASN A 386 -10.88 25.27 -7.70
C ASN A 386 -11.09 24.20 -8.79
N GLY A 387 -11.91 23.17 -8.54
CA GLY A 387 -12.20 22.08 -9.47
C GLY A 387 -11.18 20.94 -9.47
N GLU A 388 -10.15 20.98 -8.62
CA GLU A 388 -9.23 19.86 -8.44
C GLU A 388 -9.83 18.77 -7.55
N ILE A 389 -9.34 17.54 -7.75
CA ILE A 389 -9.66 16.38 -6.92
C ILE A 389 -8.41 15.96 -6.17
N GLY A 390 -8.42 16.08 -4.85
CA GLY A 390 -7.42 15.51 -3.96
C GLY A 390 -7.57 14.01 -3.82
N ILE A 391 -6.46 13.29 -3.65
CA ILE A 391 -6.45 11.87 -3.29
C ILE A 391 -5.45 11.59 -2.17
N GLU A 392 -5.88 10.72 -1.25
CA GLU A 392 -5.08 10.20 -0.14
C GLU A 392 -5.32 8.71 0.05
N PHE A 393 -4.26 8.00 0.45
CA PHE A 393 -4.34 6.65 0.99
C PHE A 393 -4.49 6.76 2.50
N ILE A 394 -5.54 6.15 3.05
CA ILE A 394 -5.92 6.32 4.46
C ILE A 394 -6.15 4.99 5.15
N TRP A 395 -6.23 5.04 6.47
CA TRP A 395 -6.83 4.00 7.29
C TRP A 395 -8.27 4.39 7.67
N MET A 396 -9.20 3.46 7.48
CA MET A 396 -10.61 3.59 7.84
C MET A 396 -10.96 2.49 8.85
N ASP A 397 -11.55 2.87 9.98
CA ASP A 397 -12.21 1.93 10.89
C ASP A 397 -13.51 1.45 10.22
N THR A 398 -13.61 0.16 9.93
CA THR A 398 -14.79 -0.44 9.26
C THR A 398 -15.99 -0.54 10.18
N GLU A 399 -15.80 -0.52 11.51
CA GLU A 399 -16.89 -0.56 12.49
C GLU A 399 -17.46 0.86 12.72
N ASN A 400 -16.58 1.86 12.66
CA ASN A 400 -16.92 3.28 12.78
C ASN A 400 -16.42 4.08 11.57
N PRO A 401 -16.97 3.81 10.37
CA PRO A 401 -16.56 4.48 9.15
C PRO A 401 -16.88 5.97 9.23
N PRO A 402 -16.08 6.83 8.57
CA PRO A 402 -16.36 8.25 8.49
C PRO A 402 -17.67 8.52 7.75
N SER A 403 -18.29 9.67 7.99
CA SER A 403 -19.57 10.04 7.35
C SER A 403 -19.48 10.18 5.83
N ASP A 404 -18.27 10.31 5.28
CA ASP A 404 -18.00 10.38 3.85
C ASP A 404 -17.79 9.00 3.20
N ALA A 405 -17.98 7.91 3.96
CA ALA A 405 -17.77 6.57 3.47
C ALA A 405 -18.82 6.15 2.42
N ILE A 406 -18.33 5.53 1.34
CA ILE A 406 -19.14 4.91 0.27
C ILE A 406 -18.83 3.42 0.15
N GLY A 407 -19.62 2.68 -0.63
CA GLY A 407 -19.43 1.25 -0.85
C GLY A 407 -19.97 0.40 0.30
N TRP A 408 -19.34 -0.76 0.56
CA TRP A 408 -19.88 -1.73 1.54
C TRP A 408 -19.74 -1.30 3.01
N VAL A 409 -18.92 -0.29 3.28
CA VAL A 409 -18.74 0.32 4.61
C VAL A 409 -19.65 1.52 4.85
N ALA A 410 -20.40 1.98 3.84
CA ALA A 410 -21.36 3.06 4.04
C ALA A 410 -22.48 2.60 4.98
N LYS A 411 -22.85 3.47 5.95
CA LYS A 411 -23.94 3.22 6.90
C LYS A 411 -25.29 3.65 6.34
#